data_AF-A0A963QRV6-F1
#
_entry.id   AF-A0A963QRV6-F1
#
_cell.length_a   1.000
_cell.length_b   1.000
_cell.length_c   1.000
_cell.angle_alpha   90.00
_cell.angle_beta   90.00
_cell.angle_gamma   90.00
#
_symmetry.space_group_name_H-M   'P 1'
#
loop_
_entity.id
_entity.type
_entity.pdbx_description
1 polymer ?
#
loop_
_entity_poly.entity_id
_entity_poly.type
_entity_poly.pdbx_seq_one_letter_code
_entity_poly.pdbx_strand_id
1 'polypeptide(L)'
;MSAVVIDLNDVIPNYTEAPRFDLDLIVQRLRETAETWVPRLFPNGKRVGDEWRLANIRGDAPRNTGSCVIALRGPHAGDWIDFDGNAGGGPINTIEEGTGLTGRDLIVEAADTAGVLPGAPARQAPVSKSAPKRDVAQDIAHIL
;
A
#
# COMPACT_ATOMS: atom_id res chain seq x y z
N MET A 1 31.33 -22.75 -37.25
CA MET A 1 30.41 -21.80 -36.59
C MET A 1 30.50 -22.08 -35.11
N SER A 2 31.21 -21.25 -34.34
CA SER A 2 31.35 -21.46 -32.89
C SER A 2 30.19 -20.81 -32.17
N ALA A 3 29.48 -21.60 -31.35
CA ALA A 3 28.43 -21.09 -30.47
C ALA A 3 29.08 -20.30 -29.32
N VAL A 4 28.68 -19.04 -29.16
CA VAL A 4 29.02 -18.24 -27.98
C VAL A 4 28.13 -18.72 -26.84
N VAL A 5 28.73 -19.33 -25.84
CA VAL A 5 28.04 -19.69 -24.59
C VAL A 5 28.04 -18.41 -23.74
N ILE A 6 26.87 -17.81 -23.54
CA ILE A 6 26.70 -16.69 -22.62
C ILE A 6 26.72 -17.30 -21.21
N ASP A 7 27.77 -17.02 -20.45
CA ASP A 7 27.86 -17.36 -19.03
C ASP A 7 27.23 -16.23 -18.21
N LEU A 8 26.21 -16.57 -17.41
CA LEU A 8 25.50 -15.64 -16.53
C LEU A 8 25.94 -15.77 -15.06
N ASN A 9 26.93 -16.61 -14.73
CA ASN A 9 27.30 -16.87 -13.33
C ASN A 9 28.08 -15.72 -12.66
N ASP A 10 28.72 -14.84 -13.41
CA ASP A 10 29.50 -13.71 -12.88
C ASP A 10 28.69 -12.43 -12.70
N VAL A 11 27.37 -12.49 -12.83
CA VAL A 11 26.51 -11.36 -12.50
C VAL A 11 26.48 -11.20 -10.99
N ILE A 12 27.39 -10.37 -10.46
CA ILE A 12 27.22 -9.79 -9.12
C ILE A 12 25.90 -9.03 -9.18
N PRO A 13 24.88 -9.45 -8.42
CA PRO A 13 23.63 -8.74 -8.47
C PRO A 13 23.87 -7.36 -7.89
N ASN A 14 23.80 -6.34 -8.73
CA ASN A 14 23.78 -4.96 -8.27
C ASN A 14 22.39 -4.66 -7.72
N TYR A 15 21.93 -5.46 -6.75
CA TYR A 15 20.78 -5.13 -5.94
C TYR A 15 21.26 -4.07 -4.94
N THR A 16 21.35 -2.82 -5.38
CA THR A 16 21.00 -1.76 -4.44
C THR A 16 19.55 -2.07 -4.08
N GLU A 17 19.36 -2.79 -2.97
CA GLU A 17 18.06 -3.37 -2.64
C GLU A 17 17.07 -2.21 -2.58
N ALA A 18 16.18 -2.14 -3.57
CA ALA A 18 15.30 -1.01 -3.71
C ALA A 18 14.52 -0.88 -2.38
N PRO A 19 14.46 0.33 -1.77
CA PRO A 19 13.84 0.49 -0.48
C PRO A 19 12.46 -0.13 -0.48
N ARG A 20 12.25 -1.06 0.47
CA ARG A 20 10.99 -1.77 0.68
C ARG A 20 10.15 -0.97 1.67
N PHE A 21 8.87 -0.86 1.36
CA PHE A 21 7.91 -0.18 2.22
C PHE A 21 6.87 -1.17 2.70
N ASP A 22 6.47 -1.01 3.96
CA ASP A 22 5.32 -1.68 4.53
C ASP A 22 4.05 -0.93 4.10
N LEU A 23 3.33 -1.49 3.13
CA LEU A 23 2.12 -0.87 2.56
C LEU A 23 0.99 -0.79 3.58
N ASP A 24 0.87 -1.76 4.48
CA ASP A 24 -0.16 -1.76 5.51
C ASP A 24 0.09 -0.64 6.52
N LEU A 25 1.35 -0.46 6.91
CA LEU A 25 1.75 0.67 7.76
C LEU A 25 1.51 2.01 7.06
N ILE A 26 1.82 2.13 5.76
CA ILE A 26 1.55 3.35 4.99
C ILE A 26 0.05 3.65 5.02
N VAL A 27 -0.80 2.68 4.66
CA VAL A 27 -2.26 2.86 4.66
C VAL A 27 -2.73 3.26 6.05
N GLN A 28 -2.30 2.56 7.10
CA GLN A 28 -2.67 2.89 8.48
C GLN A 28 -2.33 4.35 8.83
N ARG A 29 -1.09 4.79 8.55
CA ARG A 29 -0.63 6.16 8.85
C ARG A 29 -1.34 7.22 8.03
N LEU A 30 -1.63 6.94 6.76
CA LEU A 30 -2.44 7.83 5.93
C LEU A 30 -3.85 7.98 6.50
N ARG A 31 -4.47 6.90 7.02
CA ARG A 31 -5.78 6.96 7.69
C ARG A 31 -5.73 7.84 8.95
N GLU A 32 -4.69 7.68 9.77
CA GLU A 32 -4.50 8.45 11.00
C GLU A 32 -4.35 9.96 10.74
N THR A 33 -3.87 10.36 9.56
CA THR A 33 -3.47 11.74 9.25
C THR A 33 -4.25 12.38 8.10
N ALA A 34 -5.35 11.77 7.64
CA ALA A 34 -6.15 12.22 6.49
C ALA A 34 -6.60 13.68 6.58
N GLU A 35 -7.01 14.15 7.76
CA GLU A 35 -7.37 15.56 7.98
C GLU A 35 -6.26 16.56 7.65
N THR A 36 -5.00 16.13 7.67
CA THR A 36 -3.85 17.00 7.42
C THR A 36 -3.38 16.94 5.98
N TRP A 37 -3.24 15.74 5.40
CA TRP A 37 -2.69 15.61 4.06
C TRP A 37 -3.74 15.83 2.95
N VAL A 38 -5.01 15.45 3.16
CA VAL A 38 -6.06 15.61 2.14
C VAL A 38 -6.25 17.09 1.74
N PRO A 39 -6.38 18.06 2.67
CA PRO A 39 -6.54 19.47 2.30
C PRO A 39 -5.30 20.07 1.62
N ARG A 40 -4.11 19.53 1.91
CA ARG A 40 -2.86 19.97 1.27
C ARG A 40 -2.78 19.47 -0.17
N LEU A 41 -3.22 18.24 -0.41
CA LEU A 41 -3.24 17.64 -1.74
C LEU A 41 -4.36 18.22 -2.61
N PHE A 42 -5.52 18.53 -2.02
CA PHE A 42 -6.68 19.06 -2.73
C PHE A 42 -7.11 20.43 -2.19
N PRO A 43 -6.33 21.50 -2.43
CA PRO A 43 -6.53 22.80 -1.80
C PRO A 43 -7.83 23.50 -2.21
N ASN A 44 -8.42 23.13 -3.36
CA ASN A 44 -9.67 23.71 -3.86
C ASN A 44 -10.93 23.03 -3.31
N GLY A 45 -10.78 21.98 -2.51
CA GLY A 45 -11.91 21.29 -1.91
C GLY A 45 -12.51 22.03 -0.73
N LYS A 46 -13.63 21.49 -0.26
CA LYS A 46 -14.39 22.07 0.86
C LYS A 46 -14.63 21.03 1.93
N ARG A 47 -14.31 21.37 3.18
CA ARG A 47 -14.67 20.55 4.34
C ARG A 47 -16.17 20.61 4.62
N VAL A 48 -16.79 19.45 4.78
CA VAL A 48 -18.17 19.28 5.22
C VAL A 48 -18.19 18.19 6.30
N GLY A 49 -18.18 18.60 7.58
CA GLY A 49 -18.04 17.67 8.70
C GLY A 49 -16.71 16.91 8.65
N ASP A 50 -16.82 15.59 8.57
CA ASP A 50 -15.70 14.65 8.47
C ASP A 50 -15.38 14.24 7.02
N GLU A 51 -15.88 14.99 6.05
CA GLU A 51 -15.65 14.77 4.62
C GLU A 51 -14.96 15.97 3.97
N TRP A 52 -14.16 15.69 2.94
CA TRP A 52 -13.61 16.67 2.02
C TRP A 52 -14.27 16.49 0.66
N ARG A 53 -14.91 17.55 0.16
CA ARG A 53 -15.75 17.49 -1.04
C ARG A 53 -15.14 18.25 -2.21
N LEU A 54 -15.21 17.64 -3.38
CA LEU A 54 -14.60 18.08 -4.64
C LEU A 54 -15.60 17.90 -5.80
N ALA A 55 -15.39 18.61 -6.91
CA ALA A 55 -16.15 18.38 -8.13
C ALA A 55 -15.77 17.06 -8.84
N ASN A 56 -14.56 16.56 -8.62
CA ASN A 56 -14.03 15.29 -9.11
C ASN A 56 -12.76 14.95 -8.32
N ILE A 57 -12.24 13.73 -8.47
CA ILE A 57 -11.03 13.32 -7.75
C ILE A 57 -9.76 14.06 -8.19
N ARG A 58 -9.79 14.77 -9.33
CA ARG A 58 -8.65 15.59 -9.81
C ARG A 58 -8.49 16.90 -9.06
N GLY A 59 -9.35 17.18 -8.08
CA GLY A 59 -9.19 18.33 -7.19
C GLY A 59 -9.89 19.60 -7.65
N ASP A 60 -10.81 19.51 -8.62
CA ASP A 60 -11.60 20.67 -9.04
C ASP A 60 -12.55 21.14 -7.92
N ALA A 61 -12.73 22.46 -7.82
CA ALA A 61 -13.59 23.07 -6.81
C ALA A 61 -15.06 22.64 -7.00
N PRO A 62 -15.78 22.23 -5.93
CA PRO A 62 -17.17 21.82 -6.04
C PRO A 62 -18.06 23.02 -6.42
N ARG A 63 -18.90 22.87 -7.46
CA ARG A 63 -19.90 23.90 -7.84
C ARG A 63 -21.10 23.95 -6.89
N ASN A 64 -21.50 22.79 -6.34
CA ASN A 64 -22.54 22.62 -5.32
C ASN A 64 -21.95 21.83 -4.14
N THR A 65 -22.46 20.62 -3.88
CA THR A 65 -21.90 19.70 -2.89
C THR A 65 -20.67 18.95 -3.42
N GLY A 66 -20.45 18.94 -4.75
CA GLY A 66 -19.41 18.13 -5.40
C GLY A 66 -19.82 16.66 -5.56
N SER A 67 -19.33 15.98 -6.61
CA SER A 67 -19.59 14.55 -6.86
C SER A 67 -18.54 13.64 -6.20
N CYS A 68 -17.39 14.19 -5.83
CA CYS A 68 -16.30 13.45 -5.21
C CYS A 68 -16.22 13.77 -3.71
N VAL A 69 -16.13 12.72 -2.90
CA VAL A 69 -16.08 12.79 -1.45
C VAL A 69 -14.89 11.97 -0.96
N ILE A 70 -14.05 12.58 -0.12
CA ILE A 70 -12.94 11.92 0.57
C ILE A 70 -13.26 11.93 2.06
N ALA A 71 -13.25 10.78 2.71
CA ALA A 71 -13.43 10.71 4.16
C ALA A 71 -12.18 11.25 4.87
N LEU A 72 -12.34 12.07 5.90
CA LEU A 72 -11.23 12.63 6.68
C LEU A 72 -11.00 11.90 8.00
N ARG A 73 -12.01 11.17 8.49
CA ARG A 73 -11.98 10.46 9.78
C ARG A 73 -12.57 9.06 9.68
N GLY A 74 -12.29 8.27 10.70
CA GLY A 74 -12.84 6.92 10.87
C GLY A 74 -12.10 5.85 10.07
N PRO A 75 -12.66 4.62 10.00
CA PRO A 75 -12.01 3.48 9.35
C PRO A 75 -11.70 3.69 7.86
N HIS A 76 -12.43 4.61 7.22
CA HIS A 76 -12.31 4.94 5.81
C HIS A 76 -11.57 6.25 5.55
N ALA A 77 -10.92 6.84 6.56
CA ALA A 77 -10.18 8.08 6.39
C ALA A 77 -9.17 7.97 5.22
N GLY A 78 -9.14 8.96 4.34
CA GLY A 78 -8.35 8.95 3.11
C GLY A 78 -8.99 8.20 1.93
N ASP A 79 -10.03 7.39 2.12
CA ASP A 79 -10.78 6.76 1.03
C ASP A 79 -11.61 7.80 0.29
N TRP A 80 -11.84 7.59 -1.01
CA TRP A 80 -12.64 8.47 -1.85
C TRP A 80 -13.66 7.72 -2.70
N ILE A 81 -14.74 8.42 -3.05
CA ILE A 81 -15.78 7.98 -3.98
C ILE A 81 -16.19 9.18 -4.85
N ASP A 82 -16.27 8.97 -6.16
CA ASP A 82 -16.88 9.89 -7.12
C ASP A 82 -18.17 9.27 -7.67
N PHE A 83 -19.28 9.93 -7.37
CA PHE A 83 -20.62 9.48 -7.76
C PHE A 83 -20.88 9.63 -9.26
N ASP A 84 -20.26 10.61 -9.93
CA ASP A 84 -20.47 10.84 -11.37
C ASP A 84 -19.61 9.88 -12.20
N GLY A 85 -18.38 9.61 -11.74
CA GLY A 85 -17.46 8.67 -12.37
C GLY A 85 -17.71 7.19 -12.02
N ASN A 86 -18.56 6.92 -11.02
CA ASN A 86 -18.76 5.59 -10.42
C ASN A 86 -17.42 4.90 -10.07
N ALA A 87 -16.53 5.69 -9.46
CA ALA A 87 -15.18 5.27 -9.12
C ALA A 87 -14.88 5.57 -7.64
N GLY A 88 -13.88 4.91 -7.10
CA GLY A 88 -13.44 5.13 -5.73
C GLY A 88 -12.18 4.32 -5.43
N GLY A 89 -11.56 4.63 -4.31
CA GLY A 89 -10.29 4.03 -3.94
C GLY A 89 -9.89 4.31 -2.50
N GLY A 90 -8.85 3.58 -2.05
CA GLY A 90 -8.24 3.78 -0.74
C GLY A 90 -7.22 4.92 -0.72
N PRO A 91 -6.54 5.16 0.41
CA PRO A 91 -5.74 6.37 0.63
C PRO A 91 -4.56 6.51 -0.34
N ILE A 92 -3.94 5.40 -0.76
CA ILE A 92 -2.87 5.43 -1.76
C ILE A 92 -3.42 5.83 -3.14
N ASN A 93 -4.59 5.32 -3.54
CA ASN A 93 -5.21 5.71 -4.80
C ASN A 93 -5.70 7.17 -4.78
N THR A 94 -6.08 7.70 -3.62
CA THR A 94 -6.32 9.14 -3.45
C THR A 94 -5.08 9.98 -3.76
N ILE A 95 -3.91 9.55 -3.30
CA ILE A 95 -2.62 10.21 -3.62
C ILE A 95 -2.32 10.07 -5.11
N GLU A 96 -2.53 8.90 -5.71
CA GLU A 96 -2.37 8.65 -7.15
C GLU A 96 -3.20 9.63 -7.98
N GLU A 97 -4.49 9.78 -7.68
CA GLU A 97 -5.37 10.68 -8.43
C GLU A 97 -5.05 12.17 -8.22
N GLY A 98 -4.59 12.56 -7.03
CA GLY A 98 -4.21 13.95 -6.73
C GLY A 98 -2.84 14.36 -7.26
N THR A 99 -1.92 13.41 -7.43
CA THR A 99 -0.53 13.68 -7.88
C THR A 99 -0.27 13.26 -9.32
N GLY A 100 -1.05 12.32 -9.86
CA GLY A 100 -0.78 11.65 -11.14
C GLY A 100 0.39 10.66 -11.10
N LEU A 101 0.99 10.40 -9.93
CA LEU A 101 2.08 9.45 -9.78
C LEU A 101 1.57 8.02 -9.86
N THR A 102 2.39 7.12 -10.41
CA THR A 102 2.07 5.70 -10.52
C THR A 102 3.26 4.83 -10.12
N GLY A 103 3.02 3.54 -9.89
CA GLY A 103 4.07 2.57 -9.64
C GLY A 103 4.92 2.92 -8.41
N ARG A 104 6.24 2.97 -8.57
CA ARG A 104 7.17 3.17 -7.45
C ARG A 104 7.11 4.58 -6.86
N ASP A 105 7.01 5.59 -7.70
CA ASP A 105 7.01 6.99 -7.25
C ASP A 105 5.78 7.28 -6.39
N LEU A 106 4.63 6.67 -6.72
CA LEU A 106 3.44 6.70 -5.89
C LEU A 106 3.68 6.12 -4.48
N ILE A 107 4.36 4.98 -4.38
CA ILE A 107 4.63 4.37 -3.07
C ILE A 107 5.58 5.21 -2.24
N VAL A 108 6.58 5.85 -2.87
CA VAL A 108 7.49 6.78 -2.19
C VAL A 108 6.72 7.99 -1.67
N GLU A 109 5.92 8.64 -2.51
CA GLU A 109 5.11 9.81 -2.10
C GLU A 109 4.12 9.46 -0.99
N ALA A 110 3.47 8.29 -1.08
CA ALA A 110 2.58 7.80 -0.04
C ALA A 110 3.32 7.54 1.28
N ALA A 111 4.52 6.98 1.23
CA ALA A 111 5.35 6.76 2.41
C ALA A 111 5.82 8.08 3.05
N ASP A 112 6.27 9.04 2.24
CA ASP A 112 6.69 10.35 2.70
C ASP A 112 5.52 11.12 3.34
N THR A 113 4.35 11.10 2.68
CA THR A 113 3.11 11.68 3.23
C THR A 113 2.71 11.03 4.55
N ALA A 114 2.90 9.72 4.67
CA ALA A 114 2.62 8.93 5.87
C ALA A 114 3.70 9.05 6.97
N GLY A 115 4.86 9.64 6.67
CA GLY A 115 6.03 9.64 7.55
C GLY A 115 6.62 8.24 7.78
N VAL A 116 6.45 7.31 6.85
CA VAL A 116 6.95 5.94 6.92
C VAL A 116 8.32 5.87 6.25
N LEU A 117 9.36 5.59 7.05
CA LEU A 117 10.70 5.41 6.51
C LEU A 117 10.82 4.07 5.76
N PRO A 118 11.67 4.01 4.72
CA PRO A 118 11.96 2.75 4.07
C PRO A 118 12.60 1.76 5.04
N GLY A 119 12.12 0.52 5.01
CA GLY A 119 12.61 -0.54 5.88
C GLY A 119 11.91 -1.84 5.54
N ALA A 120 12.68 -2.85 5.13
CA ALA A 120 12.11 -4.18 4.99
C ALA A 120 11.69 -4.67 6.40
N PRO A 121 10.51 -5.28 6.58
CA PRO A 121 10.30 -6.12 7.74
C PRO A 121 11.43 -7.15 7.76
N ALA A 122 12.08 -7.31 8.91
CA ALA A 122 13.16 -8.29 9.05
C ALA A 122 12.65 -9.64 8.53
N ARG A 123 13.38 -10.24 7.58
CA ARG A 123 13.05 -11.58 7.09
C ARG A 123 13.04 -12.52 8.29
N GLN A 124 11.85 -12.87 8.78
CA GLN A 124 11.72 -13.96 9.72
C GLN A 124 11.98 -15.23 8.93
N ALA A 125 13.07 -15.93 9.27
CA ALA A 125 13.28 -17.28 8.77
C ALA A 125 12.00 -18.09 9.07
N PRO A 126 11.53 -18.94 8.14
CA PRO A 126 10.39 -19.79 8.42
C PRO A 126 10.69 -20.54 9.72
N VAL A 127 9.81 -20.41 10.72
CA VAL A 127 9.85 -21.24 11.92
C VAL A 127 9.77 -22.69 11.46
N SER A 128 10.91 -23.36 11.38
CA SER A 128 10.98 -24.79 11.18
C SER A 128 10.34 -25.41 12.40
N LYS A 129 9.04 -25.73 12.33
CA LYS A 129 8.43 -26.66 13.28
C LYS A 129 9.20 -27.96 13.11
N SER A 130 10.04 -28.31 14.08
CA SER A 130 10.61 -29.64 14.16
C SER A 130 9.44 -30.62 14.16
N ALA A 131 9.38 -31.47 13.13
CA ALA A 131 8.38 -32.53 13.09
C ALA A 131 8.54 -33.40 14.37
N PRO A 132 7.46 -33.74 15.08
CA PRO A 132 7.58 -34.66 16.20
C PRO A 132 8.13 -35.99 15.67
N LYS A 133 9.20 -36.47 16.31
CA LYS A 133 9.82 -37.76 16.01
C LYS A 133 8.76 -38.83 16.23
N ARG A 134 8.21 -39.40 15.15
CA ARG A 134 7.30 -40.55 15.22
C ARG A 134 8.06 -41.70 15.87
N ASP A 135 7.61 -42.13 17.04
CA ASP A 135 8.14 -43.27 17.76
C ASP A 135 7.54 -44.54 17.15
N VAL A 136 8.33 -45.27 16.38
CA VAL A 136 7.90 -46.43 15.56
C VAL A 136 7.63 -47.68 16.40
N ALA A 137 7.75 -47.59 17.72
CA ALA A 137 7.70 -48.71 18.66
C ALA A 137 6.28 -49.06 19.16
N GLN A 138 5.23 -48.34 18.77
CA GLN A 138 3.88 -48.53 19.33
C GLN A 138 2.88 -49.31 18.45
N ASP A 139 3.28 -49.82 17.27
CA ASP A 139 2.33 -50.42 16.30
C ASP A 139 2.42 -51.97 16.15
N ILE A 140 3.00 -52.70 17.11
CA ILE A 140 2.91 -54.18 17.13
C ILE A 140 2.31 -54.66 18.44
N ALA A 141 1.01 -54.44 18.62
CA ALA A 141 0.25 -55.14 19.66
C ALA A 141 -1.26 -55.18 19.38
N HIS A 142 -1.72 -55.51 18.17
CA HIS A 142 -3.10 -56.00 17.95
C HIS A 142 -3.21 -56.84 16.67
N ILE A 143 -2.59 -58.02 16.67
CA ILE A 143 -3.02 -59.16 15.85
C ILE A 143 -2.97 -60.40 16.73
N LEU A 144 -4.11 -60.74 17.33
CA LEU A 144 -4.50 -62.07 17.80
C LEU A 144 -6.01 -62.21 17.57
#